data_AF-A0A9W9W0I4-F1
#
_entry.id   AF-A0A9W9W0I4-F1
#
_cell.length_a   1.000
_cell.length_b   1.000
_cell.length_c   1.000
_cell.angle_alpha   90.00
_cell.angle_beta   90.00
_cell.angle_gamma   90.00
#
_symmetry.space_group_name_H-M   'P 1'
#
loop_
_entity.id
_entity.type
_entity.pdbx_description
1 polymer ?
#
loop_
_entity_poly.entity_id
_entity_poly.type
_entity_poly.pdbx_seq_one_letter_code
_entity_poly.pdbx_strand_id
1 'polypeptide(L)'
;MSRGFAASFGSAIGGGFFTRILKSSLETGFADRGQPPRPELVRTLLGSPATVTRLVGVDRFVAIESYEHAIRMLFLAGSFVALIATAFQAGTGWTPEWEQPQSDEVDE
;
A
#
# COMPACT_ATOMS: atom_id res chain seq x y z
N MET A 1 3.17 -14.77 -18.79
CA MET A 1 1.90 -14.02 -18.86
C MET A 1 1.37 -13.51 -17.50
N SER A 2 2.04 -13.77 -16.35
CA SER A 2 1.55 -13.45 -14.99
C SER A 2 1.89 -12.04 -14.46
N ARG A 3 2.82 -11.30 -15.08
CA ARG A 3 3.32 -10.00 -14.56
C ARG A 3 2.27 -8.89 -14.58
N GLY A 4 1.33 -8.91 -15.52
CA GLY A 4 0.23 -7.94 -15.59
C GLY A 4 -0.81 -8.12 -14.48
N PHE A 5 -1.07 -9.35 -14.05
CA PHE A 5 -2.03 -9.64 -12.98
C PHE A 5 -1.52 -9.22 -11.61
N ALA A 6 -0.23 -9.46 -11.31
CA ALA A 6 0.37 -9.03 -10.05
C ALA A 6 0.33 -7.50 -9.90
N ALA A 7 0.58 -6.75 -10.98
CA ALA A 7 0.52 -5.29 -10.98
C ALA A 7 -0.90 -4.75 -10.75
N SER A 8 -1.90 -5.30 -11.45
CA SER A 8 -3.30 -4.89 -11.30
C SER A 8 -3.87 -5.25 -9.93
N PHE A 9 -3.56 -6.45 -9.42
CA PHE A 9 -3.99 -6.89 -8.10
C PHE A 9 -3.37 -6.02 -6.99
N GLY A 10 -2.06 -5.78 -7.06
CA GLY A 10 -1.36 -4.90 -6.13
C GLY A 10 -1.92 -3.48 -6.13
N SER A 11 -2.25 -2.93 -7.31
CA SER A 11 -2.83 -1.59 -7.41
C SER A 11 -4.26 -1.51 -6.88
N ALA A 12 -5.09 -2.53 -7.15
CA ALA A 12 -6.47 -2.57 -6.68
C ALA A 12 -6.54 -2.70 -5.15
N ILE A 13 -5.76 -3.63 -4.58
CA ILE A 13 -5.72 -3.83 -3.12
C ILE A 13 -5.01 -2.67 -2.44
N GLY A 14 -3.82 -2.30 -2.92
CA GLY A 14 -3.02 -1.22 -2.34
C GLY A 14 -3.74 0.13 -2.41
N GLY A 15 -4.32 0.47 -3.56
CA GLY A 15 -5.10 1.70 -3.75
C GLY A 15 -6.38 1.72 -2.91
N GLY A 16 -7.12 0.61 -2.86
CA GLY A 16 -8.33 0.49 -2.04
C GLY A 16 -8.04 0.55 -0.53
N PHE A 17 -6.97 -0.09 -0.09
CA PHE A 17 -6.52 -0.04 1.30
C PHE A 17 -6.04 1.36 1.70
N PHE A 18 -5.16 1.95 0.89
CA PHE A 18 -4.64 3.30 1.10
C PHE A 18 -5.75 4.34 1.21
N THR A 19 -6.71 4.33 0.27
CA THR A 19 -7.83 5.29 0.27
C THR A 19 -8.73 5.16 1.50
N ARG A 20 -8.96 3.94 2.00
CA ARG A 20 -9.72 3.70 3.23
C ARG A 20 -9.00 4.23 4.48
N ILE A 21 -7.71 3.94 4.60
CA ILE A 21 -6.90 4.43 5.73
C ILE A 21 -6.79 5.95 5.70
N LEU A 22 -6.53 6.53 4.51
CA LEU A 22 -6.45 7.98 4.34
C LEU A 22 -7.78 8.66 4.70
N LYS A 23 -8.92 8.13 4.24
CA LYS A 23 -10.24 8.65 4.59
C LYS A 23 -10.46 8.64 6.10
N SER A 24 -10.23 7.50 6.74
CA SER A 24 -10.40 7.36 8.19
C SER A 24 -9.48 8.29 8.96
N SER A 25 -8.21 8.40 8.56
CA SER A 25 -7.25 9.25 9.24
C SER A 25 -7.57 10.74 9.10
N LEU A 26 -8.09 11.17 7.94
CA LEU A 26 -8.56 12.55 7.76
C LEU A 26 -9.79 12.84 8.62
N GLU A 27 -10.79 11.96 8.60
CA GLU A 27 -12.02 12.12 9.38
C GLU A 27 -11.72 12.19 10.89
N THR A 28 -10.89 11.28 11.39
CA THR A 28 -10.43 11.28 12.79
C THR A 28 -9.55 12.50 13.10
N GLY A 29 -8.58 12.82 12.23
CA GLY A 29 -7.65 13.93 12.46
C GLY A 29 -8.32 15.31 12.50
N PHE A 30 -9.41 15.51 11.76
CA PHE A 30 -10.25 16.71 11.88
C PHE A 30 -11.07 16.69 13.17
N ALA A 31 -11.69 15.56 13.52
CA ALA A 31 -12.50 15.42 14.72
C ALA A 31 -11.68 15.63 16.01
N ASP A 32 -10.48 15.05 16.10
CA ASP A 32 -9.60 15.15 17.26
C ASP A 32 -9.12 16.59 17.52
N ARG A 33 -9.07 17.42 16.47
CA ARG A 33 -8.73 18.84 16.56
C ARG A 33 -9.95 19.74 16.73
N GLY A 34 -11.12 19.17 17.03
CA GLY A 34 -12.36 19.89 17.26
C GLY A 34 -12.91 20.59 16.02
N GLN A 35 -12.49 20.18 14.82
CA GLN A 35 -13.03 20.76 13.59
C GLN A 35 -14.40 20.17 13.24
N PRO A 36 -15.29 20.97 12.62
CA PRO A 36 -16.54 20.45 12.10
C PRO A 36 -16.28 19.41 11.00
N PRO A 37 -17.19 18.44 10.79
CA PRO A 37 -17.06 17.48 9.70
C PRO A 37 -16.90 18.19 8.33
N ARG A 38 -15.85 17.84 7.58
CA ARG A 38 -15.55 18.44 6.27
C ARG A 38 -15.54 17.40 5.14
N PRO A 39 -16.69 16.79 4.80
CA PRO A 39 -16.75 15.71 3.82
C PRO A 39 -16.23 16.12 2.44
N GLU A 40 -16.46 17.37 2.02
CA GLU A 40 -15.98 17.89 0.74
C GLU A 40 -14.46 18.02 0.68
N LEU A 41 -13.84 18.45 1.79
CA LEU A 41 -12.39 18.55 1.88
C LEU A 41 -11.75 17.16 1.88
N VAL A 42 -12.32 16.22 2.64
CA VAL A 42 -11.88 14.81 2.66
C VAL A 42 -11.96 14.22 1.25
N ARG A 43 -13.09 14.40 0.55
CA ARG A 43 -13.26 13.94 -0.83
C ARG A 43 -12.24 14.54 -1.78
N THR A 44 -11.94 15.84 -1.63
CA THR A 44 -10.96 16.54 -2.46
C THR A 44 -9.55 16.01 -2.21
N LEU A 45 -9.17 15.78 -0.95
CA LEU A 45 -7.87 15.21 -0.58
C LEU A 45 -7.73 13.78 -1.10
N LEU A 46 -8.76 12.95 -0.98
CA LEU A 46 -8.76 11.60 -1.56
C LEU A 46 -8.54 11.62 -3.09
N GLY A 47 -9.06 12.63 -3.79
CA GLY A 47 -8.90 12.77 -5.24
C GLY A 47 -7.63 13.48 -5.70
N SER A 48 -7.05 14.37 -4.88
CA SER A 48 -5.91 15.20 -5.27
C SER A 48 -5.02 15.59 -4.08
N PRO A 49 -3.85 14.94 -3.92
CA PRO A 49 -2.87 15.30 -2.89
C PRO A 49 -2.23 16.67 -3.13
N ALA A 50 -2.25 17.20 -4.36
CA ALA A 50 -1.75 18.54 -4.66
C ALA A 50 -2.50 19.62 -3.86
N THR A 51 -3.75 19.36 -3.45
CA THR A 51 -4.57 20.27 -2.65
C THR A 51 -3.97 20.55 -1.27
N VAL A 52 -3.15 19.63 -0.74
CA VAL A 52 -2.42 19.82 0.54
C VAL A 52 -1.55 21.07 0.52
N THR A 53 -0.95 21.40 -0.62
CA THR A 53 -0.09 22.58 -0.75
C THR A 53 -0.86 23.90 -0.65
N ARG A 54 -2.17 23.88 -0.93
CA ARG A 54 -3.05 25.06 -0.90
C ARG A 54 -3.70 25.26 0.47
N LEU A 55 -3.63 24.25 1.35
CA LEU A 55 -4.16 24.31 2.71
C LEU A 55 -3.22 25.11 3.62
N VAL A 56 -3.78 25.71 4.67
CA VAL A 56 -3.04 26.51 5.66
C VAL A 56 -3.40 26.11 7.08
N GLY A 57 -2.47 26.33 8.01
CA GLY A 57 -2.67 26.08 9.43
C GLY A 57 -3.00 24.61 9.75
N VAL A 58 -4.03 24.41 10.56
CA VAL A 58 -4.41 23.11 11.11
C VAL A 58 -4.80 22.12 10.00
N ASP A 59 -5.48 22.58 8.94
CA ASP A 59 -5.96 21.70 7.88
C ASP A 59 -4.81 21.07 7.09
N ARG A 60 -3.73 21.84 6.87
CA ARG A 60 -2.53 21.34 6.22
C ARG A 60 -1.81 20.32 7.10
N PHE A 61 -1.77 20.56 8.42
CA PHE A 61 -1.13 19.64 9.36
C PHE A 61 -1.88 18.30 9.40
N VAL A 62 -3.20 18.33 9.57
CA VAL A 62 -4.06 17.13 9.54
C VAL A 62 -3.85 16.37 8.24
N ALA A 63 -3.90 17.06 7.09
CA ALA A 63 -3.73 16.41 5.81
C ALA A 63 -2.38 15.71 5.68
N ILE A 64 -1.26 16.39 6.01
CA ILE A 64 0.08 15.80 5.95
C ILE A 64 0.19 14.58 6.87
N GLU A 65 -0.27 14.70 8.12
CA GLU A 65 -0.25 13.61 9.11
C GLU A 65 -1.05 12.40 8.61
N SER A 66 -2.23 12.63 8.01
CA SER A 66 -3.04 11.56 7.46
C SER A 66 -2.41 10.88 6.24
N TYR A 67 -1.74 11.61 5.36
CA TYR A 67 -0.99 11.02 4.24
C TYR A 67 0.19 10.19 4.73
N GLU A 68 0.97 10.71 5.68
CA GLU A 68 2.09 9.99 6.29
C GLU A 68 1.60 8.68 6.92
N HIS A 69 0.54 8.75 7.72
CA HIS A 69 -0.06 7.58 8.36
C HIS A 69 -0.54 6.54 7.34
N ALA A 70 -1.26 6.97 6.30
CA ALA A 70 -1.77 6.08 5.26
C ALA A 70 -0.64 5.38 4.48
N ILE A 71 0.43 6.10 4.15
CA ILE A 71 1.61 5.53 3.48
C ILE A 71 2.30 4.52 4.40
N ARG A 72 2.51 4.86 5.68
CA ARG A 72 3.13 3.95 6.66
C ARG A 72 2.32 2.66 6.80
N MET A 73 0.99 2.77 6.91
CA MET A 73 0.11 1.61 6.99
C MET A 73 0.14 0.77 5.71
N LEU A 74 0.25 1.39 4.53
CA LEU A 74 0.37 0.67 3.26
C LEU A 74 1.65 -0.20 3.23
N PHE A 75 2.79 0.36 3.62
CA PHE A 75 4.06 -0.40 3.69
C PHE A 75 4.02 -1.49 4.77
N LEU A 76 3.42 -1.22 5.92
CA LEU A 76 3.29 -2.21 6.98
C LEU A 76 2.42 -3.40 6.55
N ALA A 77 1.27 -3.11 5.91
CA ALA A 77 0.38 -4.13 5.36
C ALA A 77 1.08 -4.93 4.24
N GLY A 78 1.79 -4.25 3.33
CA GLY A 78 2.58 -4.92 2.29
C GLY A 78 3.66 -5.83 2.88
N SER A 79 4.37 -5.37 3.91
CA SER A 79 5.39 -6.16 4.61
C SER A 79 4.79 -7.40 5.28
N PHE A 80 3.61 -7.25 5.90
CA PHE A 80 2.89 -8.36 6.50
C PHE A 80 2.47 -9.41 5.46
N VAL A 81 1.97 -8.97 4.30
CA VAL A 81 1.65 -9.88 3.18
C VAL A 81 2.89 -10.60 2.68
N ALA A 82 4.02 -9.90 2.57
CA ALA A 82 5.29 -10.50 2.16
C ALA A 82 5.76 -11.57 3.15
N LEU A 83 5.70 -11.29 4.47
CA LEU A 83 6.04 -12.26 5.50
C LEU A 83 5.15 -13.51 5.45
N ILE A 84 3.84 -13.33 5.25
CA ILE A 84 2.91 -14.46 5.08
C ILE A 84 3.31 -15.28 3.85
N ALA A 85 3.55 -14.63 2.72
CA ALA A 85 3.95 -15.32 1.49
C ALA A 85 5.26 -16.11 1.70
N THR A 86 6.25 -15.53 2.37
CA THR A 86 7.50 -16.22 2.71
C THR A 86 7.27 -17.42 3.63
N ALA A 87 6.37 -17.31 4.62
CA ALA A 87 6.03 -18.45 5.48
C ALA A 87 5.38 -19.59 4.69
N PHE A 88 4.47 -19.28 3.75
CA PHE A 88 3.90 -20.28 2.84
C PHE A 88 4.98 -20.92 1.96
N GLN A 89 5.85 -20.11 1.35
CA GLN A 89 6.97 -20.61 0.51
C GLN A 89 7.91 -21.53 1.29
N ALA A 90 8.21 -21.21 2.56
CA ALA A 90 9.02 -22.04 3.43
C ALA A 90 8.32 -23.37 3.79
N GLY A 91 6.99 -23.33 4.01
CA GLY A 91 6.20 -24.51 4.37
C GLY A 91 5.93 -25.47 3.21
N THR A 92 5.89 -24.99 1.96
CA THR A 92 5.65 -25.84 0.77
C THR A 92 6.89 -26.57 0.28
N GLY A 93 8.02 -26.47 0.97
CA GLY A 93 9.27 -27.11 0.58
C GLY A 93 9.90 -26.42 -0.62
N TRP A 94 10.69 -25.38 -0.35
CA TRP A 94 11.57 -24.81 -1.37
C TRP A 94 12.59 -25.87 -1.79
N THR A 95 12.36 -26.58 -2.90
CA THR A 95 13.39 -27.37 -3.57
C THR A 95 14.22 -26.42 -4.43
N PRO A 96 15.49 -26.18 -4.09
CA PRO A 96 16.32 -25.30 -4.86
C PRO A 96 16.71 -25.95 -6.20
N GLU A 97 16.64 -25.19 -7.29
CA GLU A 97 16.88 -25.62 -8.69
C GLU A 97 18.33 -26.05 -8.98
N TRP A 98 19.26 -26.00 -8.03
CA TRP A 98 20.69 -26.21 -8.30
C TRP A 98 21.14 -27.66 -8.51
N GLU A 99 20.22 -28.58 -8.81
CA GLU A 99 20.56 -29.98 -9.07
C GLU A 99 19.93 -30.49 -10.36
N GLN A 100 20.17 -29.76 -11.46
CA GLN A 100 20.17 -30.36 -12.79
C GLN A 100 21.63 -30.59 -13.18
N PRO A 101 22.15 -31.84 -13.18
CA PRO A 101 23.40 -32.11 -13.84
C PRO A 101 23.19 -31.75 -15.30
N GLN A 102 23.95 -30.77 -15.78
CA GLN A 102 24.12 -30.42 -17.18
C GLN A 102 24.38 -31.74 -17.92
N SER A 103 23.35 -32.28 -18.57
CA SER A 103 23.52 -33.44 -19.45
C SER A 103 24.26 -32.91 -20.66
N ASP A 104 25.57 -33.16 -20.66
CA ASP A 104 26.42 -32.98 -21.82
C ASP A 104 25.75 -33.65 -23.02
N GLU A 105 25.48 -32.82 -24.01
CA GLU A 105 25.14 -33.19 -25.38
C GLU A 105 26.33 -34.03 -25.90
N VAL A 106 26.19 -35.36 -25.86
CA VAL A 106 27.10 -36.26 -26.57
C VAL A 106 26.51 -36.47 -27.94
N ASP A 107 27.05 -35.74 -28.91
CA ASP A 107 26.97 -36.07 -30.33
C ASP A 107 27.56 -37.48 -30.55
N GLU A 108 26.73 -38.43 -30.97
CA GLU A 108 27.10 -39.58 -31.83
C GLU A 108 25.97 -39.93 -32.80
#